data_AF-J3AUD4-F1
#
_entry.id   AF-J3AUD4-F1
#
_cell.length_a   1.000
_cell.length_b   1.000
_cell.length_c   1.000
_cell.angle_alpha   90.00
_cell.angle_beta   90.00
_cell.angle_gamma   90.00
#
_symmetry.space_group_name_H-M   'P 1'
#
loop_
_entity.id
_entity.type
_entity.pdbx_description
1 polymer ?
#
loop_
_entity_poly.entity_id
_entity_poly.type
_entity_poly.pdbx_seq_one_letter_code
_entity_poly.pdbx_strand_id
1 'polypeptide(L)'
;MSSIFWSWQSDLDARVTRDVVRDALALAIDALHVQIEERHELTSDTKGVPGSPDIVATILAKIDAAAVFVGDVTPIAVSSTGKALANPNVLIELGYAKKALTLSRIILVWNTAFDGARPEALPFDLRGRRAPIGFHLPTGATKAELAAAREGLKSIFVEALGASLATVTPVPPAPALEWRAATPQTPALWFEPSAELPINEDGVAGRKSFAPGRHFYARILPAAWSPPSDFGIGGHAPLLHWPGGFSWGTTRGGFLTYSGSLRSGAQTPLERMTMQFRATGEVWAVDRLLGDNATEGRFYADDVIATWDGFLTTALAYLREQGARGPFKVKLGATRLEGLVWTSQTGWGGRPQALEDRVEASFSLAGEDEGERLAALEGASGEVAAAFGLPAPDRPTLLKQISGR
;
A
#
# COMPACT_ATOMS: atom_id res chain seq x y z
N MET A 1 -6.82 1.89 -12.46
CA MET A 1 -6.86 1.72 -13.93
C MET A 1 -7.49 0.37 -14.24
N SER A 2 -8.23 0.26 -15.33
CA SER A 2 -8.83 -1.00 -15.77
C SER A 2 -7.80 -1.84 -16.54
N SER A 3 -7.51 -3.06 -16.09
CA SER A 3 -6.58 -3.98 -16.77
C SER A 3 -7.31 -5.06 -17.57
N ILE A 4 -6.69 -5.55 -18.65
CA ILE A 4 -7.23 -6.63 -19.47
C ILE A 4 -6.32 -7.86 -19.30
N PHE A 5 -6.89 -9.01 -18.93
CA PHE A 5 -6.16 -10.27 -18.84
C PHE A 5 -6.24 -11.03 -20.17
N TRP A 6 -5.10 -11.25 -20.83
CA TRP A 6 -5.02 -12.00 -22.10
C TRP A 6 -4.51 -13.43 -21.89
N SER A 7 -5.40 -14.41 -22.11
CA SER A 7 -5.14 -15.86 -22.05
C SER A 7 -5.03 -16.45 -23.45
N TRP A 8 -3.97 -17.23 -23.70
CA TRP A 8 -3.65 -17.71 -25.04
C TRP A 8 -3.02 -19.10 -25.04
N GLN A 9 -3.06 -19.76 -26.21
CA GLN A 9 -2.54 -21.10 -26.44
C GLN A 9 -1.21 -21.08 -27.22
N SER A 10 -0.30 -22.01 -26.88
CA SER A 10 1.05 -22.12 -27.46
C SER A 10 1.19 -23.30 -28.43
N ASP A 11 0.11 -24.01 -28.74
CA ASP A 11 0.14 -25.28 -29.47
C ASP A 11 0.13 -25.10 -31.00
N LEU A 12 -0.38 -23.97 -31.48
CA LEU A 12 -0.49 -23.65 -32.91
C LEU A 12 0.58 -22.64 -33.36
N ASP A 13 0.69 -22.42 -34.68
CA ASP A 13 1.60 -21.41 -35.23
C ASP A 13 1.26 -20.01 -34.69
N ALA A 14 2.11 -19.54 -33.78
CA ALA A 14 1.95 -18.28 -33.06
C ALA A 14 1.77 -17.09 -34.01
N ARG A 15 2.37 -17.12 -35.21
CA ARG A 15 2.29 -16.02 -36.17
C ARG A 15 0.86 -15.78 -36.65
N VAL A 16 0.06 -16.84 -36.75
CA VAL A 16 -1.32 -16.78 -37.23
C VAL A 16 -2.35 -16.95 -36.11
N THR A 17 -1.91 -17.12 -34.86
CA THR A 17 -2.78 -17.16 -33.68
C THR A 17 -2.37 -16.11 -32.64
N ARG A 18 -1.48 -16.47 -31.71
CA ARG A 18 -1.10 -15.67 -30.54
C ARG A 18 -0.61 -14.28 -30.93
N ASP A 19 0.35 -14.18 -31.84
CA ASP A 19 1.07 -12.95 -32.13
C ASP A 19 0.16 -11.94 -32.84
N VAL A 20 -0.61 -12.37 -33.85
CA VAL A 20 -1.54 -11.47 -34.55
C VAL A 20 -2.65 -10.96 -33.64
N VAL A 21 -3.14 -11.80 -32.71
CA VAL A 21 -4.15 -11.40 -31.74
C VAL A 21 -3.58 -10.47 -30.68
N ARG A 22 -2.40 -10.78 -30.14
CA ARG A 22 -1.68 -9.92 -29.17
C ARG A 22 -1.44 -8.54 -29.76
N ASP A 23 -0.89 -8.47 -30.97
CA ASP A 23 -0.60 -7.20 -31.63
C ASP A 23 -1.89 -6.39 -31.89
N ALA A 24 -3.00 -7.05 -32.24
CA ALA A 24 -4.29 -6.39 -32.40
C ALA A 24 -4.86 -5.88 -31.06
N LEU A 25 -4.72 -6.65 -29.97
CA LEU A 25 -5.12 -6.25 -28.62
C LEU A 25 -4.31 -5.04 -28.14
N ALA A 26 -2.98 -5.05 -28.31
CA ALA A 26 -2.12 -3.93 -27.94
C ALA A 26 -2.57 -2.63 -28.63
N LEU A 27 -2.83 -2.68 -29.94
CA LEU A 27 -3.33 -1.51 -30.70
C LEU A 27 -4.72 -1.04 -30.23
N ALA A 28 -5.62 -1.96 -29.87
CA ALA A 28 -6.93 -1.62 -29.36
C ALA A 28 -6.86 -0.98 -27.97
N ILE A 29 -5.95 -1.47 -27.13
CA ILE A 29 -5.70 -1.00 -25.77
C ILE A 29 -5.12 0.41 -25.78
N ASP A 30 -4.16 0.67 -26.68
CA ASP A 30 -3.60 2.01 -26.91
C ASP A 30 -4.70 2.99 -27.35
N ALA A 31 -5.57 2.59 -28.27
CA ALA A 31 -6.68 3.42 -28.73
C ALA A 31 -7.68 3.75 -27.60
N LEU A 32 -7.91 2.80 -26.69
CA LEU A 32 -8.79 2.96 -25.53
C LEU A 32 -8.12 3.59 -24.30
N HIS A 33 -6.80 3.82 -24.34
CA HIS A 33 -5.99 4.31 -23.22
C HIS A 33 -6.14 3.45 -21.95
N VAL A 34 -6.18 2.12 -22.11
CA VAL A 34 -6.24 1.14 -21.00
C VAL A 34 -4.91 0.39 -20.86
N GLN A 35 -4.77 -0.50 -19.87
CA GLN A 35 -3.53 -1.27 -19.65
C GLN A 35 -3.76 -2.77 -19.96
N ILE A 36 -2.76 -3.42 -20.56
CA ILE A 36 -2.76 -4.88 -20.79
C ILE A 36 -1.98 -5.61 -19.69
N GLU A 37 -2.56 -6.66 -19.14
CA GLU A 37 -1.86 -7.67 -18.37
C GLU A 37 -1.85 -8.96 -19.18
N GLU A 38 -0.71 -9.29 -19.79
CA GLU A 38 -0.56 -10.50 -20.60
C GLU A 38 -0.22 -11.72 -19.74
N ARG A 39 -0.72 -12.90 -20.15
CA ARG A 39 -0.17 -14.18 -19.69
C ARG A 39 1.25 -14.33 -20.24
N HIS A 40 2.27 -14.31 -19.37
CA HIS A 40 3.65 -14.56 -19.77
C HIS A 40 3.97 -16.07 -19.72
N GLU A 41 4.76 -16.58 -20.66
CA GLU A 41 5.17 -17.99 -20.67
C GLU A 41 5.98 -18.36 -19.42
N LEU A 42 5.69 -19.58 -18.93
CA LEU A 42 6.01 -20.21 -17.63
C LEU A 42 7.49 -20.32 -17.20
N THR A 43 8.44 -19.63 -17.83
CA THR A 43 9.87 -19.63 -17.45
C THR A 43 10.43 -18.24 -17.12
N SER A 44 9.70 -17.16 -17.41
CA SER A 44 10.17 -15.78 -17.16
C SER A 44 9.54 -15.11 -15.93
N ASP A 45 8.46 -15.67 -15.39
CA ASP A 45 7.51 -15.00 -14.49
C ASP A 45 7.88 -15.08 -12.98
N THR A 46 9.17 -15.02 -12.65
CA THR A 46 9.65 -14.62 -11.30
C THR A 46 10.17 -13.19 -11.27
N LYS A 47 10.14 -12.46 -12.39
CA LYS A 47 10.55 -11.05 -12.42
C LYS A 47 9.48 -10.16 -11.78
N GLY A 48 9.70 -9.81 -10.52
CA GLY A 48 8.93 -8.82 -9.77
C GLY A 48 8.10 -9.37 -8.61
N VAL A 49 8.00 -10.70 -8.45
CA VAL A 49 7.38 -11.33 -7.29
C VAL A 49 8.47 -11.92 -6.40
N PRO A 50 8.68 -11.41 -5.16
CA PRO A 50 9.68 -11.94 -4.25
C PRO A 50 9.41 -13.41 -3.89
N GLY A 51 10.43 -14.27 -3.92
CA GLY A 51 10.36 -15.67 -3.45
C GLY A 51 10.06 -16.71 -4.54
N SER A 52 9.45 -17.83 -4.13
CA SER A 52 8.99 -18.91 -5.02
C SER A 52 7.45 -18.87 -5.05
N PRO A 53 6.84 -18.01 -5.88
CA PRO A 53 5.40 -17.82 -5.86
C PRO A 53 4.64 -19.04 -6.38
N ASP A 54 3.46 -19.28 -5.81
CA ASP A 54 2.47 -20.17 -6.42
C ASP A 54 1.98 -19.52 -7.72
N ILE A 55 2.47 -20.05 -8.84
CA ILE A 55 2.22 -19.53 -10.20
C ILE A 55 0.72 -19.53 -10.50
N VAL A 56 0.01 -20.57 -10.08
CA VAL A 56 -1.44 -20.69 -10.30
C VAL A 56 -2.15 -19.61 -9.50
N ALA A 57 -1.83 -19.48 -8.20
CA ALA A 57 -2.42 -18.43 -7.36
C ALA A 57 -2.18 -17.02 -7.93
N THR A 58 -1.00 -16.77 -8.50
CA THR A 58 -0.65 -15.49 -9.12
C THR A 58 -1.49 -15.21 -10.38
N ILE A 59 -1.64 -16.18 -11.27
CA ILE A 59 -2.49 -16.05 -12.47
C ILE A 59 -3.95 -15.81 -12.07
N LEU A 60 -4.47 -16.57 -11.11
CA LEU A 60 -5.84 -16.42 -10.62
C LEU A 60 -6.07 -15.04 -10.00
N ALA A 61 -5.10 -14.51 -9.24
CA ALA A 61 -5.16 -13.16 -8.67
C ALA A 61 -5.16 -12.06 -9.75
N LYS A 62 -4.37 -12.23 -10.83
CA LYS A 62 -4.40 -11.32 -11.99
C LYS A 62 -5.77 -11.35 -12.68
N ILE A 63 -6.39 -12.53 -12.82
CA ILE A 63 -7.75 -12.65 -13.37
C ILE A 63 -8.79 -11.99 -12.47
N ASP A 64 -8.70 -12.17 -11.14
CA ASP A 64 -9.59 -11.52 -10.16
C ASP A 64 -9.49 -9.98 -10.24
N ALA A 65 -8.30 -9.45 -10.49
CA ALA A 65 -8.06 -8.01 -10.59
C ALA A 65 -8.42 -7.40 -11.95
N ALA A 66 -8.57 -8.22 -12.99
CA ALA A 66 -8.80 -7.75 -14.35
C ALA A 66 -10.20 -7.15 -14.55
N ALA A 67 -10.27 -6.09 -15.35
CA ALA A 67 -11.53 -5.50 -15.78
C ALA A 67 -12.21 -6.32 -16.89
N VAL A 68 -11.43 -6.93 -17.78
CA VAL A 68 -11.91 -7.78 -18.89
C VAL A 68 -10.97 -8.96 -19.08
N PHE A 69 -11.52 -10.13 -19.38
CA PHE A 69 -10.76 -11.31 -19.78
C PHE A 69 -10.91 -11.53 -21.29
N VAL A 70 -9.80 -11.81 -21.97
CA VAL A 70 -9.77 -12.21 -23.38
C VAL A 70 -9.09 -13.58 -23.49
N GLY A 71 -9.70 -14.53 -24.19
CA GLY A 71 -9.18 -15.90 -24.33
C GLY A 71 -9.13 -16.43 -25.77
N ASP A 72 -7.97 -16.95 -26.19
CA ASP A 72 -7.82 -17.69 -27.47
C ASP A 72 -8.36 -19.12 -27.33
N VAL A 73 -9.55 -19.35 -27.88
CA VAL A 73 -10.21 -20.66 -27.90
C VAL A 73 -10.10 -21.35 -29.26
N THR A 74 -9.10 -20.98 -30.07
CA THR A 74 -8.77 -21.72 -31.30
C THR A 74 -8.54 -23.20 -30.96
N PRO A 75 -9.23 -24.15 -31.62
CA PRO A 75 -9.03 -25.56 -31.38
C PRO A 75 -7.60 -25.99 -31.70
N ILE A 76 -6.96 -26.61 -30.71
CA ILE A 76 -5.60 -27.15 -30.83
C ILE A 76 -5.60 -28.62 -31.26
N ALA A 77 -6.76 -29.29 -31.13
CA ALA A 77 -6.94 -30.67 -31.55
C ALA A 77 -8.41 -30.95 -31.88
N VAL A 78 -8.65 -32.02 -32.64
CA VAL A 78 -9.98 -32.59 -32.89
C VAL A 78 -9.96 -34.06 -32.45
N SER A 79 -10.93 -34.48 -31.64
CA SER A 79 -11.02 -35.87 -31.20
C SER A 79 -11.33 -36.82 -32.36
N SER A 80 -11.16 -38.12 -32.14
CA SER A 80 -11.57 -39.17 -33.09
C SER A 80 -13.06 -39.14 -33.44
N THR A 81 -13.89 -38.55 -32.57
CA THR A 81 -15.33 -38.35 -32.77
C THR A 81 -15.69 -36.99 -33.38
N GLY A 82 -14.69 -36.20 -33.81
CA GLY A 82 -14.89 -34.91 -34.46
C GLY A 82 -15.12 -33.72 -33.50
N LYS A 83 -14.86 -33.89 -32.20
CA LYS A 83 -15.01 -32.83 -31.20
C LYS A 83 -13.78 -31.93 -31.18
N ALA A 84 -13.97 -30.64 -31.42
CA ALA A 84 -12.91 -29.63 -31.31
C ALA A 84 -12.51 -29.41 -29.84
N LEU A 85 -11.21 -29.32 -29.57
CA LEU A 85 -10.61 -29.16 -28.25
C LEU A 85 -9.74 -27.90 -28.24
N ALA A 86 -10.12 -26.91 -27.42
CA ALA A 86 -9.28 -25.74 -27.14
C ALA A 86 -8.23 -26.08 -26.06
N ASN A 87 -7.24 -25.20 -25.90
CA ASN A 87 -6.16 -25.40 -24.93
C ASN A 87 -6.70 -25.49 -23.48
N PRO A 88 -6.30 -26.53 -22.71
CA PRO A 88 -6.83 -26.74 -21.37
C PRO A 88 -6.46 -25.65 -20.35
N ASN A 89 -5.30 -25.00 -20.50
CA ASN A 89 -4.91 -23.89 -19.62
C ASN A 89 -5.83 -22.69 -19.85
N VAL A 90 -6.09 -22.34 -21.12
CA VAL A 90 -7.04 -21.28 -21.47
C VAL A 90 -8.44 -21.60 -20.94
N LEU A 91 -8.87 -22.87 -21.01
CA LEU A 91 -10.19 -23.28 -20.50
C LEU A 91 -10.30 -23.19 -18.97
N ILE A 92 -9.23 -23.52 -18.22
CA ILE A 92 -9.21 -23.35 -16.76
C ILE A 92 -9.28 -21.86 -16.39
N GLU A 93 -8.46 -21.03 -17.04
CA GLU A 93 -8.43 -19.58 -16.84
C GLU A 93 -9.78 -18.94 -17.19
N LEU A 94 -10.39 -19.36 -18.31
CA LEU A 94 -11.75 -18.95 -18.70
C LEU A 94 -12.80 -19.40 -17.67
N GLY A 95 -12.70 -20.62 -17.16
CA GLY A 95 -13.59 -21.13 -16.12
C GLY A 95 -13.53 -20.26 -14.86
N TYR A 96 -12.32 -19.89 -14.44
CA TYR A 96 -12.11 -18.99 -13.31
C TYR A 96 -12.60 -17.56 -13.61
N ALA A 97 -12.32 -17.02 -14.80
CA ALA A 97 -12.78 -15.71 -15.22
C ALA A 97 -14.31 -15.61 -15.22
N LYS A 98 -15.04 -16.67 -15.62
CA LYS A 98 -16.50 -16.74 -15.51
C LYS A 98 -17.01 -16.68 -14.05
N LYS A 99 -16.21 -17.14 -13.08
CA LYS A 99 -16.50 -17.04 -11.64
C LYS A 99 -16.15 -15.65 -11.09
N ALA A 100 -15.02 -15.10 -11.51
CA ALA A 100 -14.45 -13.88 -10.97
C ALA A 100 -15.09 -12.62 -11.56
N LEU A 101 -15.39 -12.66 -12.84
CA LEU A 101 -15.93 -11.55 -13.63
C LEU A 101 -17.37 -11.83 -14.06
N THR A 102 -18.07 -10.78 -14.49
CA THR A 102 -19.37 -10.96 -15.16
C THR A 102 -19.18 -11.46 -16.58
N LEU A 103 -20.16 -12.21 -17.11
CA LEU A 103 -20.09 -12.72 -18.49
C LEU A 103 -19.97 -11.61 -19.55
N SER A 104 -20.43 -10.39 -19.24
CA SER A 104 -20.27 -9.21 -20.09
C SER A 104 -18.82 -8.72 -20.22
N ARG A 105 -17.91 -9.24 -19.38
CA ARG A 105 -16.48 -8.90 -19.35
C ARG A 105 -15.60 -10.04 -19.88
N ILE A 106 -16.21 -11.03 -20.55
CA ILE A 106 -15.51 -12.16 -21.16
C ILE A 106 -15.58 -12.02 -22.67
N ILE A 107 -14.41 -11.94 -23.31
CA ILE A 107 -14.26 -11.90 -24.76
C ILE A 107 -13.51 -13.16 -25.19
N LEU A 108 -14.03 -13.86 -26.19
CA LEU A 108 -13.37 -15.04 -26.76
C LEU A 108 -13.00 -14.73 -28.21
N VAL A 109 -11.86 -15.25 -28.65
CA VAL A 109 -11.36 -15.13 -30.02
C VAL A 109 -10.88 -16.48 -30.50
N TRP A 110 -10.97 -16.71 -31.81
CA TRP A 110 -10.44 -17.91 -32.45
C TRP A 110 -10.03 -17.64 -33.90
N ASN A 111 -9.11 -18.46 -34.41
CA ASN A 111 -8.78 -18.47 -35.82
C ASN A 111 -9.59 -19.57 -36.54
N THR A 112 -10.50 -19.17 -37.42
CA THR A 112 -11.40 -20.06 -38.15
C THR A 112 -10.72 -20.84 -39.29
N ALA A 113 -9.43 -20.60 -39.54
CA ALA A 113 -8.64 -21.40 -40.48
C ALA A 113 -8.22 -22.77 -39.92
N PHE A 114 -8.40 -23.00 -38.61
CA PHE A 114 -8.07 -24.26 -37.95
C PHE A 114 -9.30 -25.18 -37.86
N ASP A 115 -9.05 -26.49 -37.97
CA ASP A 115 -10.11 -27.49 -37.97
C ASP A 115 -10.96 -27.43 -36.70
N GLY A 116 -12.28 -27.47 -36.88
CA GLY A 116 -13.23 -27.43 -35.78
C GLY A 116 -13.49 -26.02 -35.21
N ALA A 117 -12.86 -24.96 -35.73
CA ALA A 117 -13.13 -23.58 -35.35
C ALA A 117 -14.42 -23.04 -35.99
N ARG A 118 -15.55 -23.65 -35.62
CA ARG A 118 -16.90 -23.31 -36.11
C ARG A 118 -17.92 -23.33 -34.98
N PRO A 119 -18.97 -22.48 -35.01
CA PRO A 119 -19.95 -22.37 -33.92
C PRO A 119 -20.57 -23.70 -33.48
N GLU A 120 -20.83 -24.60 -34.42
CA GLU A 120 -21.47 -25.89 -34.17
C GLU A 120 -20.55 -26.88 -33.43
N ALA A 121 -19.24 -26.69 -33.55
CA ALA A 121 -18.22 -27.53 -32.94
C ALA A 121 -17.77 -27.06 -31.55
N LEU A 122 -18.24 -25.89 -31.10
CA LEU A 122 -17.97 -25.40 -29.75
C LEU A 122 -18.38 -26.43 -28.69
N PRO A 123 -17.66 -26.55 -27.57
CA PRO A 123 -18.08 -27.38 -26.45
C PRO A 123 -19.34 -26.80 -25.78
N PHE A 124 -20.09 -27.64 -25.06
CA PHE A 124 -21.40 -27.28 -24.49
C PHE A 124 -21.34 -26.05 -23.58
N ASP A 125 -20.21 -25.84 -22.89
CA ASP A 125 -20.00 -24.73 -21.97
C ASP A 125 -19.74 -23.41 -22.69
N LEU A 126 -19.49 -23.42 -24.01
CA LEU A 126 -19.37 -22.24 -24.89
C LEU A 126 -20.59 -22.08 -25.82
N ARG A 127 -21.35 -23.15 -26.07
CA ARG A 127 -22.62 -23.08 -26.82
C ARG A 127 -23.69 -22.27 -26.07
N GLY A 128 -24.60 -21.67 -26.84
CA GLY A 128 -25.69 -20.86 -26.29
C GLY A 128 -25.27 -19.47 -25.79
N ARG A 129 -24.01 -19.08 -26.04
CA ARG A 129 -23.48 -17.75 -25.77
C ARG A 129 -23.08 -17.05 -27.07
N ARG A 130 -22.66 -15.78 -26.98
CA ARG A 130 -22.07 -15.05 -28.12
C ARG A 130 -20.88 -15.85 -28.64
N ALA A 131 -20.85 -16.09 -29.96
CA ALA A 131 -19.76 -16.81 -30.59
C ALA A 131 -18.42 -16.07 -30.39
N PRO A 132 -17.28 -16.80 -30.34
CA PRO A 132 -15.97 -16.16 -30.34
C PRO A 132 -15.79 -15.26 -31.56
N ILE A 133 -15.01 -14.18 -31.39
CA ILE A 133 -14.58 -13.30 -32.47
C ILE A 133 -13.78 -14.13 -33.47
N GLY A 134 -14.35 -14.35 -34.65
CA GLY A 134 -13.76 -15.08 -35.75
C GLY A 134 -12.86 -14.21 -36.61
N PHE A 135 -11.64 -14.67 -36.85
CA PHE A 135 -10.81 -14.22 -37.95
C PHE A 135 -10.28 -15.44 -38.71
N HIS A 136 -10.05 -15.32 -40.02
CA HIS A 136 -9.56 -16.42 -40.83
C HIS A 136 -8.14 -16.11 -41.32
N LEU A 137 -7.16 -16.86 -40.83
CA LEU A 137 -5.76 -16.67 -41.21
C LEU A 137 -5.01 -18.02 -41.26
N PRO A 138 -4.81 -18.63 -42.43
CA PRO A 138 -4.17 -19.94 -42.54
C PRO A 138 -2.67 -19.88 -42.30
N THR A 139 -2.08 -21.00 -41.89
CA THR A 139 -0.61 -21.18 -41.82
C THR A 139 0.00 -20.82 -43.18
N GLY A 140 1.11 -20.08 -43.15
CA GLY A 140 1.76 -19.60 -44.39
C GLY A 140 1.20 -18.30 -44.94
N ALA A 141 0.23 -17.65 -44.28
CA ALA A 141 -0.29 -16.34 -44.68
C ALA A 141 0.82 -15.30 -44.95
N THR A 142 0.58 -14.48 -45.96
CA THR A 142 1.46 -13.39 -46.39
C THR A 142 1.47 -12.24 -45.37
N LYS A 143 2.46 -11.36 -45.47
CA LYS A 143 2.53 -10.14 -44.64
C LYS A 143 1.30 -9.23 -44.84
N ALA A 144 0.74 -9.19 -46.06
CA ALA A 144 -0.44 -8.39 -46.36
C ALA A 144 -1.70 -8.96 -45.66
N GLU A 145 -1.88 -10.28 -45.68
CA GLU A 145 -2.99 -10.94 -44.98
C GLU A 145 -2.87 -10.80 -43.46
N LEU A 146 -1.66 -10.93 -42.91
CA LEU A 146 -1.39 -10.66 -41.49
C LEU A 146 -1.77 -9.23 -41.08
N ALA A 147 -1.38 -8.25 -41.89
CA ALA A 147 -1.69 -6.84 -41.62
C ALA A 147 -3.21 -6.58 -41.69
N ALA A 148 -3.90 -7.15 -42.69
CA ALA A 148 -5.34 -7.04 -42.83
C ALA A 148 -6.10 -7.70 -41.66
N ALA A 149 -5.70 -8.90 -41.25
CA ALA A 149 -6.28 -9.60 -40.11
C ALA A 149 -6.09 -8.81 -38.80
N ARG A 150 -4.89 -8.26 -38.58
CA ARG A 150 -4.58 -7.44 -37.40
C ARG A 150 -5.45 -6.19 -37.34
N GLU A 151 -5.60 -5.45 -38.44
CA GLU A 151 -6.44 -4.24 -38.46
C GLU A 151 -7.92 -4.57 -38.26
N GLY A 152 -8.41 -5.65 -38.87
CA GLY A 152 -9.77 -6.15 -38.64
C GLY A 152 -10.03 -6.52 -37.18
N LEU A 153 -9.13 -7.30 -36.58
CA LEU A 153 -9.20 -7.69 -35.17
C LEU A 153 -9.15 -6.49 -34.24
N LYS A 154 -8.25 -5.54 -34.48
CA LYS A 154 -8.14 -4.29 -33.71
C LYS A 154 -9.49 -3.55 -33.68
N SER A 155 -10.13 -3.35 -34.83
CA SER A 155 -11.42 -2.66 -34.89
C SER A 155 -12.49 -3.36 -34.04
N ILE A 156 -12.55 -4.69 -34.10
CA ILE A 156 -13.51 -5.49 -33.32
C ILE A 156 -13.17 -5.43 -31.83
N PHE A 157 -11.88 -5.49 -31.46
CA PHE A 157 -11.46 -5.41 -30.07
C PHE A 157 -11.73 -4.05 -29.46
N VAL A 158 -11.54 -2.94 -30.17
CA VAL A 158 -11.89 -1.60 -29.67
C VAL A 158 -13.36 -1.55 -29.25
N GLU A 159 -14.26 -2.04 -30.11
CA GLU A 159 -15.70 -2.07 -29.82
C GLU A 159 -16.03 -3.01 -28.65
N ALA A 160 -15.53 -4.25 -28.69
CA ALA A 160 -15.83 -5.27 -27.69
C ALA A 160 -15.27 -4.94 -26.30
N LEU A 161 -14.03 -4.44 -26.23
CA LEU A 161 -13.41 -3.96 -25.00
C LEU A 161 -14.14 -2.73 -24.48
N GLY A 162 -14.44 -1.74 -25.33
CA GLY A 162 -15.19 -0.55 -24.92
C GLY A 162 -16.54 -0.88 -24.30
N ALA A 163 -17.31 -1.78 -24.93
CA ALA A 163 -18.58 -2.24 -24.40
C ALA A 163 -18.43 -2.99 -23.06
N SER A 164 -17.42 -3.87 -22.95
CA SER A 164 -17.15 -4.63 -21.72
C SER A 164 -16.73 -3.71 -20.56
N LEU A 165 -15.84 -2.76 -20.84
CA LEU A 165 -15.34 -1.77 -19.88
C LEU A 165 -16.45 -0.83 -19.41
N ALA A 166 -17.42 -0.49 -20.25
CA ALA A 166 -18.58 0.30 -19.85
C ALA A 166 -19.46 -0.40 -18.80
N THR A 167 -19.39 -1.74 -18.71
CA THR A 167 -20.06 -2.53 -17.66
C THR A 167 -19.25 -2.64 -16.35
N VAL A 168 -18.05 -2.06 -16.32
CA VAL A 168 -17.23 -2.00 -15.12
C VAL A 168 -17.77 -0.91 -14.22
N THR A 169 -18.62 -1.28 -13.27
CA THR A 169 -18.92 -0.39 -12.15
C THR A 169 -17.61 -0.08 -11.44
N PRO A 170 -17.19 1.19 -11.34
CA PRO A 170 -16.02 1.52 -10.55
C PRO A 170 -16.27 1.03 -9.12
N VAL A 171 -15.41 0.12 -8.64
CA VAL A 171 -15.38 -0.19 -7.21
C VAL A 171 -15.11 1.15 -6.52
N PRO A 172 -16.00 1.62 -5.63
CA PRO A 172 -15.72 2.85 -4.89
C PRO A 172 -14.34 2.70 -4.25
N PRO A 173 -13.46 3.71 -4.34
CA PRO A 173 -12.22 3.66 -3.61
C PRO A 173 -12.55 3.35 -2.15
N ALA A 174 -11.79 2.42 -1.55
CA ALA A 174 -11.96 2.12 -0.14
C ALA A 174 -11.95 3.46 0.63
N PRO A 175 -12.83 3.63 1.62
CA PRO A 175 -12.88 4.88 2.37
C PRO A 175 -11.48 5.16 2.92
N ALA A 176 -11.04 6.41 2.75
CA ALA A 176 -9.73 6.82 3.23
C ALA A 176 -9.64 6.52 4.73
N LEU A 177 -8.52 5.96 5.15
CA LEU A 177 -8.28 5.73 6.57
C LEU A 177 -8.32 7.07 7.30
N GLU A 178 -8.95 7.04 8.47
CA GLU A 178 -9.13 8.22 9.32
C GLU A 178 -8.19 8.15 10.52
N TRP A 179 -7.70 9.33 10.91
CA TRP A 179 -6.96 9.51 12.15
C TRP A 179 -7.81 9.08 13.34
N ARG A 180 -7.20 8.40 14.31
CA ARG A 180 -7.79 8.25 15.63
C ARG A 180 -7.97 9.65 16.25
N ALA A 181 -9.17 9.93 16.76
CA ALA A 181 -9.41 11.20 17.44
C ALA A 181 -8.53 11.33 18.68
N ALA A 182 -7.95 12.53 18.87
CA ALA A 182 -7.33 12.89 20.13
C ALA A 182 -8.37 13.30 21.15
N THR A 183 -7.97 13.29 22.42
CA THR A 183 -8.82 13.80 23.49
C THR A 183 -8.97 15.32 23.41
N PRO A 184 -10.10 15.89 23.87
CA PRO A 184 -10.25 17.34 23.99
C PRO A 184 -9.19 18.02 24.85
N GLN A 185 -8.60 17.30 25.82
CA GLN A 185 -7.66 17.81 26.82
C GLN A 185 -6.24 17.92 26.26
N THR A 186 -5.85 17.02 25.35
CA THR A 186 -4.53 17.07 24.71
C THR A 186 -4.54 16.40 23.33
N PRO A 187 -3.91 17.01 22.31
CA PRO A 187 -3.71 16.39 21.02
C PRO A 187 -2.70 15.22 21.05
N ALA A 188 -1.94 15.07 22.15
CA ALA A 188 -0.93 14.03 22.29
C ALA A 188 -1.50 12.64 22.59
N LEU A 189 -2.74 12.53 23.08
CA LEU A 189 -3.34 11.26 23.54
C LEU A 189 -4.71 10.99 22.92
N TRP A 190 -5.05 9.71 22.76
CA TRP A 190 -6.38 9.24 22.31
C TRP A 190 -7.28 8.74 23.44
N PHE A 191 -6.79 8.82 24.68
CA PHE A 191 -7.49 8.39 25.89
C PHE A 191 -7.30 9.44 26.99
N GLU A 192 -8.24 9.49 27.92
CA GLU A 192 -8.23 10.43 29.04
C GLU A 192 -6.91 10.33 29.83
N PRO A 193 -6.16 11.42 30.06
CA PRO A 193 -4.85 11.37 30.72
C PRO A 193 -4.88 10.74 32.13
N SER A 194 -6.01 10.82 32.83
CA SER A 194 -6.21 10.21 34.16
C SER A 194 -6.60 8.74 34.12
N ALA A 195 -6.88 8.18 32.93
CA ALA A 195 -7.27 6.79 32.79
C ALA A 195 -6.06 5.86 32.80
N GLU A 196 -6.26 4.66 33.31
CA GLU A 196 -5.30 3.58 33.18
C GLU A 196 -5.56 2.77 31.91
N LEU A 197 -4.49 2.45 31.19
CA LEU A 197 -4.52 1.59 30.03
C LEU A 197 -4.43 0.12 30.46
N PRO A 198 -5.40 -0.74 30.09
CA PRO A 198 -5.24 -2.18 30.24
C PRO A 198 -4.24 -2.69 29.19
N ILE A 199 -3.28 -3.50 29.61
CA ILE A 199 -2.24 -4.07 28.74
C ILE A 199 -2.10 -5.56 29.09
N ASN A 200 -2.02 -6.41 28.07
CA ASN A 200 -1.59 -7.80 28.22
C ASN A 200 -0.17 -7.92 27.67
N GLU A 201 0.82 -7.84 28.56
CA GLU A 201 2.25 -8.02 28.24
C GLU A 201 2.56 -9.52 28.31
N ASP A 202 2.74 -10.17 27.15
CA ASP A 202 3.16 -11.58 27.10
C ASP A 202 2.29 -12.52 27.96
N GLY A 203 0.97 -12.34 27.88
CA GLY A 203 -0.02 -13.10 28.67
C GLY A 203 -0.23 -12.59 30.10
N VAL A 204 0.55 -11.63 30.58
CA VAL A 204 0.35 -10.97 31.88
C VAL A 204 -0.56 -9.76 31.73
N ALA A 205 -1.77 -9.86 32.30
CA ALA A 205 -2.71 -8.74 32.34
C ALA A 205 -2.34 -7.73 33.42
N GLY A 206 -2.35 -6.45 33.08
CA GLY A 206 -2.09 -5.36 33.99
C GLY A 206 -2.70 -4.05 33.53
N ARG A 207 -2.48 -3.00 34.32
CA ARG A 207 -2.93 -1.65 34.03
C ARG A 207 -1.78 -0.69 34.27
N LYS A 208 -1.61 0.31 33.42
CA LYS A 208 -0.67 1.42 33.67
C LYS A 208 -1.34 2.77 33.49
N SER A 209 -1.08 3.67 34.42
CA SER A 209 -1.33 5.09 34.24
C SER A 209 -0.30 5.71 33.29
N PHE A 210 -0.60 6.89 32.76
CA PHE A 210 0.32 7.68 31.95
C PHE A 210 0.84 8.86 32.77
N ALA A 211 2.14 9.14 32.67
CA ALA A 211 2.78 10.17 33.45
C ALA A 211 2.25 11.56 33.02
N PRO A 212 1.76 12.39 33.96
CA PRO A 212 1.40 13.75 33.64
C PRO A 212 2.67 14.53 33.27
N GLY A 213 2.54 15.53 32.41
CA GLY A 213 3.67 16.38 32.07
C GLY A 213 3.48 17.05 30.73
N ARG A 214 4.60 17.52 30.18
CA ARG A 214 4.71 18.09 28.83
C ARG A 214 5.10 16.95 27.89
N HIS A 215 4.38 16.80 26.80
CA HIS A 215 4.57 15.69 25.87
C HIS A 215 4.85 16.20 24.47
N PHE A 216 5.65 15.43 23.74
CA PHE A 216 5.77 15.52 22.31
C PHE A 216 5.47 14.16 21.69
N TYR A 217 5.01 14.17 20.45
CA TYR A 217 4.42 13.00 19.81
C TYR A 217 4.69 12.99 18.31
N ALA A 218 4.58 11.80 17.73
CA ALA A 218 4.60 11.58 16.29
C ALA A 218 3.50 10.59 15.92
N ARG A 219 2.76 10.90 14.85
CA ARG A 219 1.69 10.05 14.33
C ARG A 219 1.92 9.79 12.85
N ILE A 220 1.71 8.55 12.42
CA ILE A 220 1.84 8.13 11.03
C ILE A 220 0.59 7.35 10.65
N LEU A 221 -0.12 7.79 9.61
CA LEU A 221 -1.30 7.12 9.08
C LEU A 221 -1.03 6.70 7.63
N PRO A 222 -1.05 5.39 7.30
CA PRO A 222 -0.89 4.93 5.93
C PRO A 222 -2.11 5.29 5.07
N ALA A 223 -1.95 5.27 3.74
CA ALA A 223 -3.06 5.42 2.81
C ALA A 223 -3.86 4.11 2.66
N ALA A 224 -3.19 2.96 2.75
CA ALA A 224 -3.82 1.64 2.73
C ALA A 224 -3.22 0.73 3.81
N TRP A 225 -4.11 -0.02 4.47
CA TRP A 225 -3.79 -0.90 5.57
C TRP A 225 -4.70 -2.11 5.60
N SER A 226 -4.10 -3.27 5.81
CA SER A 226 -4.78 -4.50 6.20
C SER A 226 -3.97 -5.12 7.34
N PRO A 227 -4.56 -5.37 8.51
CA PRO A 227 -3.80 -5.91 9.64
C PRO A 227 -3.28 -7.31 9.30
N PRO A 228 -1.97 -7.59 9.49
CA PRO A 228 -1.42 -8.91 9.26
C PRO A 228 -1.99 -9.93 10.24
N SER A 229 -1.92 -11.22 9.88
CA SER A 229 -2.46 -12.32 10.69
C SER A 229 -1.81 -12.43 12.07
N ASP A 230 -0.54 -12.04 12.17
CA ASP A 230 0.31 -12.03 13.36
C ASP A 230 0.49 -10.63 13.96
N PHE A 231 -0.46 -9.72 13.72
CA PHE A 231 -0.43 -8.34 14.24
C PHE A 231 -0.07 -8.27 15.73
N GLY A 232 1.01 -7.57 16.05
CA GLY A 232 1.55 -7.43 17.41
C GLY A 232 2.46 -8.57 17.88
N ILE A 233 2.53 -9.68 17.15
CA ILE A 233 3.41 -10.83 17.47
C ILE A 233 4.66 -10.80 16.58
N GLY A 234 4.51 -10.46 15.29
CA GLY A 234 5.60 -10.41 14.31
C GLY A 234 6.54 -9.20 14.41
N GLY A 235 6.36 -8.33 15.40
CA GLY A 235 7.16 -7.12 15.61
C GLY A 235 6.36 -6.01 16.28
N HIS A 236 7.05 -4.97 16.75
CA HIS A 236 6.45 -3.86 17.49
C HIS A 236 6.89 -2.51 16.93
N ALA A 237 5.99 -1.52 16.94
CA ALA A 237 6.34 -0.15 16.53
C ALA A 237 7.43 0.44 17.46
N PRO A 238 8.35 1.27 16.92
CA PRO A 238 9.42 1.85 17.71
C PRO A 238 8.90 2.90 18.70
N LEU A 239 9.65 3.19 19.76
CA LEU A 239 9.45 4.34 20.63
C LEU A 239 10.16 5.58 20.04
N LEU A 240 9.74 6.78 20.43
CA LEU A 240 10.43 8.03 20.05
C LEU A 240 11.88 8.02 20.54
N HIS A 241 12.08 7.84 21.85
CA HIS A 241 13.42 7.64 22.42
C HIS A 241 13.64 6.20 22.89
N TRP A 242 14.90 5.77 22.88
CA TRP A 242 15.32 4.52 23.53
C TRP A 242 15.34 4.67 25.06
N PRO A 243 14.51 3.91 25.81
CA PRO A 243 14.39 4.07 27.26
C PRO A 243 15.40 3.26 28.09
N GLY A 244 16.37 2.58 27.48
CA GLY A 244 17.23 1.61 28.18
C GLY A 244 16.56 0.26 28.47
N GLY A 245 15.23 0.19 28.39
CA GLY A 245 14.43 -1.03 28.49
C GLY A 245 12.95 -0.75 28.21
N PHE A 246 12.31 -1.62 27.42
CA PHE A 246 10.92 -1.48 27.02
C PHE A 246 10.21 -2.83 27.09
N SER A 247 8.89 -2.79 27.04
CA SER A 247 8.02 -3.95 26.90
C SER A 247 6.92 -3.65 25.89
N TRP A 248 6.15 -4.67 25.53
CA TRP A 248 5.09 -4.55 24.56
C TRP A 248 3.95 -5.50 24.88
N GLY A 249 2.75 -5.18 24.41
CA GLY A 249 1.58 -6.00 24.68
C GLY A 249 0.33 -5.55 23.95
N THR A 250 -0.66 -6.45 23.91
CA THR A 250 -1.97 -6.11 23.35
C THR A 250 -2.71 -5.16 24.28
N THR A 251 -3.44 -4.22 23.70
CA THR A 251 -4.33 -3.32 24.43
C THR A 251 -5.63 -3.13 23.66
N ARG A 252 -6.56 -2.33 24.20
CA ARG A 252 -7.83 -2.06 23.55
C ARG A 252 -7.60 -1.41 22.18
N GLY A 253 -7.99 -2.12 21.12
CA GLY A 253 -7.97 -1.61 19.75
C GLY A 253 -6.63 -1.72 19.02
N GLY A 254 -5.60 -2.31 19.63
CA GLY A 254 -4.28 -2.39 19.00
C GLY A 254 -3.18 -2.94 19.89
N PHE A 255 -1.97 -2.49 19.62
CA PHE A 255 -0.74 -2.98 20.24
C PHE A 255 0.09 -1.82 20.79
N LEU A 256 0.64 -1.98 21.99
CA LEU A 256 1.40 -0.95 22.67
C LEU A 256 2.85 -1.40 22.84
N THR A 257 3.79 -0.58 22.41
CA THR A 257 5.21 -0.61 22.84
C THR A 257 5.38 0.46 23.89
N TYR A 258 6.10 0.21 25.00
CA TYR A 258 6.22 1.21 26.07
C TYR A 258 7.48 1.03 26.94
N SER A 259 7.90 2.11 27.58
CA SER A 259 9.03 2.10 28.53
C SER A 259 8.70 1.32 29.82
N GLY A 260 9.64 0.51 30.31
CA GLY A 260 9.45 -0.32 31.50
C GLY A 260 8.75 -1.65 31.19
N SER A 261 8.15 -2.27 32.21
CA SER A 261 7.47 -3.56 32.11
C SER A 261 6.32 -3.64 33.13
N LEU A 262 5.32 -4.48 32.88
CA LEU A 262 4.31 -4.93 33.85
C LEU A 262 4.83 -6.08 34.74
N ARG A 263 5.89 -6.76 34.28
CA ARG A 263 6.53 -7.87 35.00
C ARG A 263 7.57 -7.39 36.00
N SER A 264 7.90 -6.10 36.01
CA SER A 264 8.71 -5.51 37.08
C SER A 264 7.85 -5.30 38.33
N GLY A 265 8.44 -5.46 39.51
CA GLY A 265 7.75 -5.16 40.78
C GLY A 265 7.43 -3.68 41.01
N ALA A 266 7.89 -2.79 40.12
CA ALA A 266 7.68 -1.36 40.20
C ALA A 266 6.50 -0.92 39.32
N GLN A 267 5.44 -0.42 39.95
CA GLN A 267 4.25 0.12 39.27
C GLN A 267 4.49 1.58 38.85
N THR A 268 5.43 1.79 37.92
CA THR A 268 5.71 3.13 37.38
C THR A 268 4.74 3.50 36.26
N PRO A 269 4.29 4.77 36.20
CA PRO A 269 3.49 5.26 35.09
C PRO A 269 4.27 5.18 33.79
N LEU A 270 3.55 5.08 32.68
CA LEU A 270 4.10 5.17 31.34
C LEU A 270 4.62 6.58 31.09
N GLU A 271 5.89 6.71 30.71
CA GLU A 271 6.44 7.99 30.23
C GLU A 271 6.53 8.04 28.72
N ARG A 272 6.77 6.88 28.10
CA ARG A 272 7.00 6.72 26.66
C ARG A 272 6.22 5.53 26.17
N MET A 273 5.46 5.72 25.10
CA MET A 273 4.71 4.65 24.49
C MET A 273 4.46 4.91 23.01
N THR A 274 4.24 3.83 22.26
CA THR A 274 3.78 3.86 20.89
C THR A 274 2.61 2.89 20.76
N MET A 275 1.47 3.42 20.30
CA MET A 275 0.30 2.63 19.97
C MET A 275 0.24 2.41 18.46
N GLN A 276 0.06 1.16 18.05
CA GLN A 276 -0.36 0.85 16.69
C GLN A 276 -1.83 0.41 16.69
N PHE A 277 -2.68 1.13 15.99
CA PHE A 277 -4.11 0.83 15.90
C PHE A 277 -4.37 -0.27 14.87
N ARG A 278 -4.98 -1.38 15.31
CA ARG A 278 -5.22 -2.54 14.43
C ARG A 278 -6.09 -2.22 13.22
N ALA A 279 -7.07 -1.34 13.40
CA ALA A 279 -8.05 -1.03 12.37
C ALA A 279 -7.51 -0.14 11.25
N THR A 280 -6.57 0.75 11.57
CA THR A 280 -6.09 1.80 10.63
C THR A 280 -4.61 1.69 10.31
N GLY A 281 -3.85 0.90 11.05
CA GLY A 281 -2.39 0.84 10.95
C GLY A 281 -1.72 2.11 11.46
N GLU A 282 -2.47 3.08 11.98
CA GLU A 282 -1.92 4.30 12.55
C GLU A 282 -0.94 3.96 13.66
N VAL A 283 0.26 4.52 13.57
CA VAL A 283 1.25 4.51 14.65
C VAL A 283 1.17 5.86 15.35
N TRP A 284 1.04 5.85 16.67
CA TRP A 284 0.97 7.04 17.51
C TRP A 284 1.94 6.89 18.67
N ALA A 285 3.10 7.54 18.54
CA ALA A 285 4.15 7.58 19.54
C ALA A 285 4.07 8.85 20.39
N VAL A 286 4.25 8.71 21.69
CA VAL A 286 4.19 9.80 22.68
C VAL A 286 5.31 9.64 23.68
N ASP A 287 5.96 10.73 24.02
CA ASP A 287 7.08 10.77 24.96
C ASP A 287 7.04 12.09 25.76
N ARG A 288 7.72 12.11 26.91
CA ARG A 288 7.90 13.31 27.72
C ARG A 288 8.99 14.19 27.12
N LEU A 289 8.78 15.49 27.15
CA LEU A 289 9.84 16.45 26.80
C LEU A 289 10.99 16.34 27.82
N LEU A 290 12.21 16.13 27.32
CA LEU A 290 13.44 16.15 28.12
C LEU A 290 13.65 17.59 28.60
N GLY A 291 13.71 17.82 29.91
CA GLY A 291 13.84 19.18 30.48
C GLY A 291 13.05 19.45 31.76
N ASP A 292 12.30 18.47 32.28
CA ASP A 292 11.46 18.63 33.49
C ASP A 292 12.26 18.78 34.81
N ASN A 293 13.59 18.80 34.73
CA ASN A 293 14.48 19.01 35.88
C ASN A 293 15.02 20.45 35.89
N ALA A 294 14.41 21.28 36.74
CA ALA A 294 14.88 22.56 37.32
C ALA A 294 14.33 23.90 36.75
N THR A 295 14.07 24.81 37.70
CA THR A 295 13.77 26.27 37.76
C THR A 295 13.49 27.13 36.51
N GLU A 296 13.96 26.78 35.32
CA GLU A 296 13.64 27.46 34.05
C GLU A 296 13.36 26.36 33.02
N GLY A 297 12.08 26.11 32.69
CA GLY A 297 11.72 25.03 31.76
C GLY A 297 12.43 25.21 30.41
N ARG A 298 13.17 24.21 29.95
CA ARG A 298 13.89 24.25 28.66
C ARG A 298 13.19 23.41 27.61
N PHE A 299 13.21 23.89 26.37
CA PHE A 299 12.81 23.13 25.18
C PHE A 299 14.06 22.86 24.34
N TYR A 300 14.58 21.64 24.39
CA TYR A 300 15.72 21.21 23.58
C TYR A 300 15.24 20.87 22.17
N ALA A 301 15.23 21.87 21.30
CA ALA A 301 14.65 21.73 19.96
C ALA A 301 15.38 20.69 19.11
N ASP A 302 16.71 20.65 19.22
CA ASP A 302 17.54 19.72 18.46
C ASP A 302 17.20 18.26 18.80
N ASP A 303 17.05 17.95 20.09
CA ASP A 303 16.72 16.61 20.56
C ASP A 303 15.33 16.18 20.07
N VAL A 304 14.35 17.10 20.07
CA VAL A 304 12.99 16.82 19.56
C VAL A 304 13.02 16.52 18.06
N ILE A 305 13.70 17.35 17.28
CA ILE A 305 13.76 17.22 15.83
C ILE A 305 14.54 15.95 15.42
N ALA A 306 15.70 15.70 16.04
CA ALA A 306 16.49 14.50 15.81
C ALA A 306 15.71 13.22 16.16
N THR A 307 14.93 13.27 17.24
CA THR A 307 14.08 12.15 17.65
C THR A 307 12.96 11.87 16.66
N TRP A 308 12.33 12.91 16.12
CA TRP A 308 11.34 12.72 15.06
C TRP A 308 11.97 12.13 13.79
N ASP A 309 13.16 12.56 13.37
CA ASP A 309 13.85 11.97 12.22
C ASP A 309 14.13 10.47 12.40
N GLY A 310 14.72 10.10 13.54
CA GLY A 310 15.02 8.70 13.86
C GLY A 310 13.76 7.83 13.98
N PHE A 311 12.71 8.38 14.59
CA PHE A 311 11.43 7.69 14.69
C PHE A 311 10.77 7.50 13.33
N LEU A 312 10.70 8.52 12.48
CA LEU A 312 10.11 8.41 11.15
C LEU A 312 10.85 7.37 10.30
N THR A 313 12.19 7.37 10.36
CA THR A 313 13.02 6.38 9.66
C THR A 313 12.65 4.96 10.06
N THR A 314 12.59 4.67 11.36
CA THR A 314 12.32 3.32 11.87
C THR A 314 10.85 2.90 11.74
N ALA A 315 9.92 3.83 11.97
CA ALA A 315 8.49 3.55 11.94
C ALA A 315 7.95 3.35 10.51
N LEU A 316 8.45 4.07 9.51
CA LEU A 316 8.06 3.89 8.11
C LEU A 316 8.51 2.53 7.56
N ALA A 317 9.76 2.14 7.85
CA ALA A 317 10.28 0.82 7.51
C ALA A 317 9.42 -0.29 8.15
N TYR A 318 9.16 -0.19 9.46
CA TYR A 318 8.30 -1.12 10.19
C TYR A 318 6.90 -1.22 9.58
N LEU A 319 6.26 -0.09 9.27
CA LEU A 319 4.91 -0.07 8.68
C LEU A 319 4.87 -0.77 7.32
N ARG A 320 5.89 -0.58 6.49
CA ARG A 320 5.99 -1.23 5.17
C ARG A 320 6.22 -2.72 5.28
N GLU A 321 7.06 -3.17 6.21
CA GLU A 321 7.24 -4.59 6.52
C GLU A 321 5.91 -5.25 6.95
N GLN A 322 5.06 -4.51 7.66
CA GLN A 322 3.71 -4.96 8.06
C GLN A 322 2.67 -4.86 6.92
N GLY A 323 3.06 -4.44 5.72
CA GLY A 323 2.19 -4.37 4.53
C GLY A 323 1.43 -3.05 4.35
N ALA A 324 1.71 -2.03 5.16
CA ALA A 324 1.12 -0.70 4.97
C ALA A 324 1.65 -0.04 3.69
N ARG A 325 0.80 0.73 3.01
CA ARG A 325 1.19 1.45 1.78
C ARG A 325 0.95 2.95 1.91
N GLY A 326 1.90 3.70 1.39
CA GLY A 326 1.86 5.16 1.32
C GLY A 326 0.89 5.71 0.27
N PRO A 327 0.73 7.04 0.19
CA PRO A 327 1.46 8.03 0.99
C PRO A 327 1.12 7.93 2.48
N PHE A 328 2.11 8.20 3.33
CA PHE A 328 1.97 8.21 4.78
C PHE A 328 1.72 9.64 5.24
N LYS A 329 0.55 9.89 5.82
CA LYS A 329 0.26 11.17 6.47
C LYS A 329 0.97 11.18 7.81
N VAL A 330 1.62 12.30 8.15
CA VAL A 330 2.40 12.45 9.38
C VAL A 330 1.91 13.67 10.16
N LYS A 331 1.85 13.53 11.49
CA LYS A 331 1.69 14.64 12.42
C LYS A 331 2.79 14.59 13.47
N LEU A 332 3.50 15.69 13.65
CA LEU A 332 4.51 15.87 14.68
C LEU A 332 4.07 17.02 15.58
N GLY A 333 4.12 16.86 16.90
CA GLY A 333 3.66 17.95 17.76
C GLY A 333 4.20 17.89 19.18
N ALA A 334 4.07 19.02 19.86
CA ALA A 334 4.42 19.19 21.26
C ALA A 334 3.35 20.01 21.98
N THR A 335 3.18 19.75 23.27
CA THR A 335 2.10 20.30 24.10
C THR A 335 2.63 20.83 25.41
N ARG A 336 1.90 21.77 26.01
CA ARG A 336 2.31 22.45 27.24
C ARG A 336 3.68 23.07 27.06
N LEU A 337 3.81 24.00 26.12
CA LEU A 337 5.05 24.72 25.84
C LEU A 337 5.15 26.00 26.67
N GLU A 338 4.06 26.49 27.26
CA GLU A 338 4.07 27.72 28.06
C GLU A 338 5.14 27.67 29.17
N GLY A 339 5.96 28.72 29.24
CA GLY A 339 7.07 28.81 30.20
C GLY A 339 8.36 28.10 29.77
N LEU A 340 8.37 27.40 28.62
CA LEU A 340 9.59 26.82 28.08
C LEU A 340 10.43 27.84 27.31
N VAL A 341 11.75 27.72 27.44
CA VAL A 341 12.74 28.53 26.72
C VAL A 341 13.44 27.69 25.67
N TRP A 342 13.48 28.19 24.44
CA TRP A 342 14.19 27.58 23.33
C TRP A 342 15.66 27.34 23.68
N THR A 343 16.11 26.10 23.45
CA THR A 343 17.49 25.69 23.67
C THR A 343 17.95 24.86 22.48
N SER A 344 19.05 25.29 21.85
CA SER A 344 19.72 24.55 20.78
C SER A 344 21.21 24.47 21.09
N GLN A 345 21.78 23.27 21.00
CA GLN A 345 23.20 22.95 21.05
C GLN A 345 23.96 23.60 19.89
N THR A 346 23.29 23.87 18.75
CA THR A 346 23.88 24.59 17.62
C THR A 346 24.07 26.09 17.88
N GLY A 347 23.48 26.61 18.97
CA GLY A 347 23.41 28.04 19.28
C GLY A 347 22.40 28.82 18.44
N TRP A 348 21.70 28.17 17.50
CA TRP A 348 20.69 28.80 16.67
C TRP A 348 19.44 29.19 17.48
N GLY A 349 18.84 30.33 17.12
CA GLY A 349 17.58 30.79 17.71
C GLY A 349 17.71 31.49 19.06
N GLY A 350 18.89 31.57 19.68
CA GLY A 350 19.05 32.25 20.96
C GLY A 350 18.28 31.57 22.10
N ARG A 351 17.54 32.34 22.90
CA ARG A 351 16.77 31.86 24.07
C ARG A 351 15.38 32.50 24.24
N PRO A 352 14.54 32.59 23.19
CA PRO A 352 13.16 33.05 23.35
C PRO A 352 12.33 32.07 24.17
N GLN A 353 11.29 32.60 24.82
CA GLN A 353 10.26 31.80 25.45
C GLN A 353 9.20 31.39 24.42
N ALA A 354 8.53 30.25 24.65
CA ALA A 354 7.37 29.84 23.87
C ALA A 354 6.28 30.92 23.94
N LEU A 355 5.73 31.26 22.77
CA LEU A 355 4.60 32.17 22.59
C LEU A 355 3.27 31.40 22.43
N GLU A 356 3.37 30.16 21.97
CA GLU A 356 2.24 29.23 21.82
C GLU A 356 2.36 28.10 22.84
N ASP A 357 1.24 27.62 23.40
CA ASP A 357 1.25 26.49 24.34
C ASP A 357 1.39 25.12 23.66
N ARG A 358 1.19 25.07 22.33
CA ARG A 358 1.30 23.84 21.55
C ARG A 358 1.70 24.13 20.12
N VAL A 359 2.28 23.12 19.48
CA VAL A 359 2.61 23.11 18.05
C VAL A 359 2.25 21.76 17.44
N GLU A 360 1.75 21.77 16.21
CA GLU A 360 1.55 20.56 15.39
C GLU A 360 1.92 20.87 13.93
N ALA A 361 2.88 20.13 13.38
CA ALA A 361 3.20 20.12 11.97
C ALA A 361 2.56 18.90 11.30
N SER A 362 1.96 19.09 10.13
CA SER A 362 1.34 18.03 9.34
C SER A 362 1.90 18.00 7.93
N PHE A 363 2.27 16.81 7.44
CA PHE A 363 2.78 16.62 6.08
C PHE A 363 2.50 15.20 5.58
N SER A 364 2.89 14.90 4.33
CA SER A 364 2.80 13.55 3.75
C SER A 364 4.16 13.10 3.22
N LEU A 365 4.47 11.82 3.36
CA LEU A 365 5.66 11.18 2.80
C LEU A 365 5.22 10.09 1.82
N ALA A 366 5.77 10.06 0.61
CA ALA A 366 5.49 9.01 -0.36
C ALA A 366 6.05 7.65 0.09
N GLY A 367 7.19 7.66 0.79
CA GLY A 367 7.86 6.45 1.26
C GLY A 367 8.95 6.71 2.30
N GLU A 368 10.06 5.98 2.19
CA GLU A 368 11.20 6.01 3.13
C GLU A 368 12.34 6.90 2.63
N ASP A 369 12.12 7.71 1.59
CA ASP A 369 13.16 8.55 1.00
C ASP A 369 13.69 9.58 2.01
N GLU A 370 15.01 9.59 2.20
CA GLU A 370 15.66 10.48 3.16
C GLU A 370 15.56 11.95 2.73
N GLY A 371 15.67 12.23 1.43
CA GLY A 371 15.59 13.60 0.91
C GLY A 371 14.21 14.21 1.15
N GLU A 372 13.14 13.46 0.86
CA GLU A 372 11.75 13.80 1.10
C GLU A 372 11.50 14.01 2.60
N ARG A 373 11.96 13.08 3.45
CA ARG A 373 11.80 13.17 4.90
C ARG A 373 12.48 14.40 5.49
N LEU A 374 13.72 14.68 5.10
CA LEU A 374 14.46 15.86 5.56
C LEU A 374 13.78 17.16 5.11
N ALA A 375 13.28 17.22 3.87
CA ALA A 375 12.55 18.38 3.39
C ALA A 375 11.24 18.61 4.16
N ALA A 376 10.52 17.53 4.53
CA ALA A 376 9.34 17.65 5.37
C ALA A 376 9.68 18.10 6.81
N LEU A 377 10.80 17.64 7.36
CA LEU A 377 11.30 18.06 8.66
C LEU A 377 11.77 19.52 8.70
N GLU A 378 12.24 20.08 7.59
CA GLU A 378 12.49 21.54 7.48
C GLU A 378 11.21 22.33 7.76
N GLY A 379 10.11 21.95 7.13
CA GLY A 379 8.80 22.57 7.37
C GLY A 379 8.33 22.39 8.83
N ALA A 380 8.43 21.16 9.36
CA ALA A 380 8.04 20.88 10.74
C ALA A 380 8.88 21.65 11.77
N SER A 381 10.19 21.77 11.53
CA SER A 381 11.09 22.53 12.40
C SER A 381 10.80 24.02 12.33
N GLY A 382 10.37 24.53 11.18
CA GLY A 382 9.86 25.89 11.02
C GLY A 382 8.62 26.17 11.87
N GLU A 383 7.65 25.26 11.91
CA GLU A 383 6.46 25.37 12.77
C GLU A 383 6.84 25.38 14.26
N VAL A 384 7.77 24.52 14.67
CA VAL A 384 8.28 24.49 16.06
C VAL A 384 9.01 25.79 16.40
N ALA A 385 9.86 26.30 15.50
CA ALA A 385 10.54 27.57 15.68
C ALA A 385 9.56 28.76 15.79
N ALA A 386 8.51 28.77 14.95
CA ALA A 386 7.50 29.81 14.96
C ALA A 386 6.74 29.90 16.29
N ALA A 387 6.52 28.77 16.97
CA ALA A 387 5.92 28.74 18.32
C ALA A 387 6.77 29.47 19.38
N PHE A 388 8.04 29.75 19.10
CA PHE A 388 8.97 30.53 19.93
C PHE A 388 9.30 31.90 19.32
N GLY A 389 8.60 32.32 18.26
CA GLY A 389 8.86 33.58 17.55
C GLY A 389 10.15 33.58 16.72
N LEU A 390 10.66 32.39 16.35
CA LEU A 390 11.85 32.24 15.53
C LEU A 390 11.50 31.97 14.05
N PRO A 391 12.32 32.44 13.10
CA PRO A 391 12.20 32.03 11.70
C PRO A 391 12.53 30.55 11.54
N ALA A 392 12.18 29.91 10.42
CA ALA A 392 12.62 28.54 10.16
C ALA A 392 14.16 28.45 10.08
N PRO A 393 14.79 27.39 10.64
CA PRO A 393 16.22 27.16 10.46
C PRO A 393 16.54 26.87 8.99
N ASP A 394 17.72 27.29 8.54
CA ASP A 394 18.20 26.88 7.22
C ASP A 394 18.57 25.38 7.21
N ARG A 395 18.60 24.77 6.02
CA ARG A 395 18.89 23.34 5.88
C ARG A 395 20.21 22.91 6.54
N PRO A 396 21.33 23.65 6.40
CA PRO A 396 22.57 23.30 7.11
C PRO A 396 22.40 23.28 8.63
N THR A 397 21.71 24.27 9.21
CA THR A 397 21.43 24.30 10.65
C THR A 397 20.59 23.10 11.05
N LEU A 398 19.51 22.82 10.34
CA LEU A 398 18.66 21.65 10.61
C LEU A 398 19.47 20.35 10.63
N LEU A 399 20.33 20.14 9.63
CA LEU A 399 21.18 18.95 9.56
C LEU A 399 22.13 18.84 10.75
N LYS A 400 22.65 19.96 11.28
CA LYS A 400 23.44 19.98 12.51
C LYS A 400 22.58 19.63 13.74
N GLN A 401 21.35 20.13 13.80
CA GLN A 401 20.40 19.81 14.87
C GLN A 401 20.06 18.32 14.90
N ILE A 402 19.87 17.70 13.73
CA ILE A 402 19.58 16.26 13.58
C ILE A 402 20.82 15.40 13.88
N SER A 403 21.97 15.76 13.32
CA SER A 403 23.18 14.93 13.43
C SER A 403 24.00 15.14 14.71
N GLY A 404 23.75 16.25 15.43
CA GLY A 404 24.54 16.68 16.57
C GLY A 404 26.00 17.02 16.24
N ARG A 405 26.34 17.27 14.96
CA ARG A 405 27.71 17.53 14.47
C ARG A 405 27.81 18.77 13.61
#